data_AF-A0AAU8JPF5-F1
#
_entry.id   AF-A0AAU8JPF5-F1
#
_cell.length_a   1.000
_cell.length_b   1.000
_cell.length_c   1.000
_cell.angle_alpha   90.00
_cell.angle_beta   90.00
_cell.angle_gamma   90.00
#
_symmetry.space_group_name_H-M   'P 1'
#
loop_
_entity.id
_entity.type
_entity.pdbx_description
1 polymer ?
#
loop_
_entity_poly.entity_id
_entity_poly.type
_entity_poly.pdbx_seq_one_letter_code
_entity_poly.pdbx_strand_id
1 'polypeptide(L)'
;MASTPSEPFGTVVSDIGVKVREFPSTTSSQIGVLPSGFKVGLQCKVRAENIDGNDIWYLLRDRPGWVAARFVANTGNVKFAGDIASGGSASTEDASG
;
A
#
# COMPACT_ATOMS: atom_id res chain seq x y z
N MET A 1 -10.61 23.86 2.05
CA MET A 1 -10.18 23.09 0.87
C MET A 1 -9.17 22.07 1.38
N ALA A 2 -9.41 20.77 1.23
CA ALA A 2 -8.44 19.78 1.72
C ALA A 2 -7.16 19.90 0.90
N SER A 3 -6.08 20.37 1.54
CA SER A 3 -4.75 20.48 0.94
C SER A 3 -4.39 19.14 0.32
N THR A 4 -4.04 19.14 -0.97
CA THR A 4 -3.57 17.93 -1.65
C THR A 4 -2.35 17.40 -0.90
N PRO A 5 -2.32 16.10 -0.53
CA PRO A 5 -1.18 15.53 0.17
C PRO A 5 0.08 15.62 -0.69
N SER A 6 1.24 15.78 -0.05
CA SER A 6 2.53 15.85 -0.74
C SER A 6 2.81 14.57 -1.52
N GLU A 7 3.27 14.72 -2.76
CA GLU A 7 3.60 13.59 -3.62
C GLU A 7 4.68 12.66 -3.01
N PRO A 8 4.68 11.37 -3.37
CA PRO A 8 3.62 10.68 -4.12
C PRO A 8 2.37 10.39 -3.27
N PHE A 9 1.19 10.53 -3.85
CA PHE A 9 -0.08 10.21 -3.19
C PHE A 9 -0.98 9.34 -4.08
N GLY A 10 -2.00 8.72 -3.49
CA GLY A 10 -2.97 7.88 -4.16
C GLY A 10 -4.37 8.42 -3.97
N THR A 11 -5.19 8.37 -5.02
CA THR A 11 -6.61 8.72 -4.99
C THR A 11 -7.41 7.44 -5.18
N VAL A 12 -8.34 7.17 -4.26
CA VAL A 12 -9.22 6.01 -4.35
C VAL A 12 -10.23 6.22 -5.47
N VAL A 13 -10.14 5.40 -6.52
CA VAL A 13 -11.01 5.50 -7.72
C VAL A 13 -12.15 4.47 -7.70
N SER A 14 -12.17 3.58 -6.70
CA SER A 14 -13.26 2.62 -6.50
C SER A 14 -14.49 3.29 -5.88
N ASP A 15 -15.67 3.05 -6.46
CA ASP A 15 -16.96 3.56 -5.96
C ASP A 15 -17.26 3.14 -4.52
N ILE A 16 -16.91 1.90 -4.16
CA ILE A 16 -17.12 1.34 -2.81
C ILE A 16 -15.96 1.61 -1.84
N GLY A 17 -14.94 2.35 -2.29
CA GLY A 17 -13.70 2.54 -1.56
C GLY A 17 -12.70 1.39 -1.70
N VAL A 18 -11.63 1.44 -0.90
CA VAL A 18 -10.58 0.42 -0.86
C VAL A 18 -10.28 0.00 0.58
N LYS A 19 -10.13 -1.31 0.79
CA LYS A 19 -9.81 -1.88 2.09
C LYS A 19 -8.33 -1.68 2.40
N VAL A 20 -8.04 -1.17 3.60
CA VAL A 20 -6.68 -1.11 4.15
C VAL A 20 -6.41 -2.42 4.85
N ARG A 21 -5.33 -3.08 4.47
CA ARG A 21 -4.94 -4.39 5.01
C ARG A 21 -3.62 -4.33 5.72
N GLU A 22 -3.44 -5.19 6.71
CA GLU A 22 -2.19 -5.28 7.46
C GLU A 22 -1.02 -5.76 6.60
N PHE A 23 -1.28 -6.70 5.69
CA PHE A 23 -0.36 -7.22 4.68
C PHE A 23 -0.93 -7.05 3.27
N PRO A 24 -0.08 -7.02 2.23
CA PRO A 24 -0.50 -6.85 0.84
C PRO A 24 -1.08 -8.16 0.24
N SER A 25 -2.11 -8.71 0.89
CA SER A 25 -2.89 -9.87 0.44
C SER A 25 -4.36 -9.68 0.82
N THR A 26 -5.28 -10.19 0.02
CA THR A 26 -6.72 -10.14 0.26
C THR A 26 -7.20 -11.08 1.35
N THR A 27 -6.35 -12.02 1.79
CA THR A 27 -6.64 -12.90 2.94
C THR A 27 -6.19 -12.29 4.27
N SER A 28 -5.36 -11.23 4.24
CA SER A 28 -4.91 -10.51 5.42
C SER A 28 -6.03 -9.78 6.15
N SER A 29 -5.87 -9.59 7.46
CA SER A 29 -6.73 -8.77 8.31
C SER A 29 -6.97 -7.37 7.71
N GLN A 30 -8.23 -6.97 7.66
CA GLN A 30 -8.65 -5.62 7.30
C GLN A 30 -8.53 -4.72 8.52
N ILE A 31 -7.65 -3.72 8.44
CA ILE A 31 -7.38 -2.75 9.52
C ILE A 31 -8.03 -1.38 9.25
N GLY A 32 -8.75 -1.25 8.14
CA GLY A 32 -9.51 -0.04 7.83
C GLY A 32 -10.09 -0.04 6.43
N VAL A 33 -10.70 1.09 6.07
CA VAL A 33 -11.25 1.35 4.74
C VAL A 33 -11.01 2.82 4.38
N LEU A 34 -10.62 3.07 3.13
CA LEU A 34 -10.56 4.42 2.56
C LEU A 34 -11.77 4.59 1.63
N PRO A 35 -12.60 5.63 1.81
CA PRO A 35 -13.76 5.87 0.96
C PRO A 35 -13.34 6.30 -0.45
N SER A 36 -14.30 6.29 -1.38
CA SER A 36 -14.09 6.78 -2.75
C SER A 36 -13.66 8.25 -2.76
N GLY A 37 -12.76 8.60 -3.69
CA GLY A 37 -12.20 9.95 -3.80
C GLY A 37 -11.19 10.35 -2.71
N PHE A 38 -10.94 9.48 -1.71
CA PHE A 38 -9.99 9.78 -0.66
C PHE A 38 -8.56 9.87 -1.21
N LYS A 39 -7.81 10.90 -0.79
CA LYS A 39 -6.41 11.09 -1.16
C LYS A 39 -5.52 10.71 0.02
N VAL A 40 -4.60 9.78 -0.18
CA VAL A 40 -3.71 9.26 0.87
C VAL A 40 -2.26 9.33 0.43
N GLY A 41 -1.34 9.68 1.33
CA GLY A 41 0.09 9.66 1.04
C GLY A 41 0.58 8.24 0.79
N LEU A 42 1.39 8.04 -0.25
CA LEU A 42 1.99 6.74 -0.57
C LEU A 42 3.45 6.74 -0.15
N GLN A 43 3.86 5.71 0.58
CA GLN A 43 5.25 5.51 0.96
C GLN A 43 5.97 4.77 -0.16
N CYS A 44 5.58 3.55 -0.47
CA CYS A 44 6.19 2.76 -1.54
C CYS A 44 5.17 1.83 -2.19
N LYS A 45 5.58 1.18 -3.27
CA LYS A 45 4.81 0.15 -3.94
C LYS A 45 5.59 -1.16 -3.98
N VAL A 46 4.88 -2.27 -3.94
CA VAL A 46 5.45 -3.61 -3.97
C VAL A 46 4.64 -4.53 -4.85
N ARG A 47 5.25 -5.60 -5.34
CA ARG A 47 4.50 -6.72 -5.95
C ARG A 47 4.12 -7.73 -4.89
N ALA A 48 2.86 -8.12 -4.87
CA ALA A 48 2.33 -9.12 -3.95
C ALA A 48 1.15 -9.84 -4.62
N GLU A 49 0.06 -10.08 -3.87
CA GLU A 49 -1.08 -10.82 -4.40
C GLU A 49 -1.71 -10.13 -5.60
N ASN A 50 -1.91 -10.89 -6.69
CA ASN A 50 -2.54 -10.38 -7.89
C ASN A 50 -4.06 -10.25 -7.68
N ILE A 51 -4.57 -9.04 -7.86
CA ILE A 51 -6.00 -8.74 -7.88
C ILE A 51 -6.37 -8.34 -9.29
N ASP A 52 -7.11 -9.20 -9.98
CA ASP A 52 -7.71 -8.89 -11.29
C ASP A 52 -6.66 -8.39 -12.31
N GLY A 53 -5.51 -9.06 -12.37
CA GLY A 53 -4.41 -8.69 -13.26
C GLY A 53 -3.45 -7.62 -12.72
N ASN A 54 -3.64 -7.13 -11.48
CA ASN A 54 -2.74 -6.17 -10.85
C ASN A 54 -2.16 -6.71 -9.54
N ASP A 55 -0.86 -7.00 -9.53
CA ASP A 55 -0.09 -7.44 -8.36
C ASP A 55 0.52 -6.30 -7.55
N ILE A 56 0.25 -5.04 -7.90
CA ILE A 56 0.84 -3.89 -7.21
C ILE A 56 0.02 -3.51 -5.97
N TRP A 57 0.71 -3.35 -4.85
CA TRP A 57 0.18 -2.85 -3.59
C TRP A 57 0.93 -1.61 -3.14
N TYR A 58 0.22 -0.66 -2.55
CA TYR A 58 0.80 0.56 -1.99
C TYR A 58 0.83 0.52 -0.48
N LEU A 59 1.99 0.83 0.10
CA LEU A 59 2.12 1.13 1.53
C LEU A 59 1.70 2.58 1.77
N LEU A 60 0.80 2.78 2.72
CA LEU A 60 0.36 4.11 3.13
C LEU A 60 1.47 4.80 3.96
N ARG A 61 1.62 6.12 3.77
CA ARG A 61 2.62 6.93 4.48
C ARG A 61 2.11 7.41 5.83
N ASP A 62 0.87 7.86 5.87
CA ASP A 62 0.28 8.50 7.05
C ASP A 62 -0.16 7.49 8.12
N ARG A 63 -0.29 6.21 7.75
CA ARG A 63 -0.70 5.13 8.65
C ARG A 63 -0.12 3.79 8.18
N PRO A 64 0.12 2.83 9.09
CA PRO A 64 0.47 1.48 8.68
C PRO A 64 -0.70 0.86 7.91
N GLY A 65 -0.38 0.18 6.81
CA GLY A 65 -1.34 -0.57 6.02
C GLY A 65 -1.09 -0.51 4.52
N TRP A 66 -1.66 -1.50 3.83
CA TRP A 66 -1.54 -1.70 2.41
C TRP A 66 -2.89 -1.53 1.72
N VAL A 67 -2.87 -0.94 0.53
CA VAL A 67 -4.02 -0.83 -0.35
C VAL A 67 -3.66 -1.35 -1.73
N ALA A 68 -4.60 -2.04 -2.38
CA ALA A 68 -4.38 -2.57 -3.71
C ALA A 68 -4.37 -1.43 -4.75
N ALA A 69 -3.35 -1.39 -5.60
CA ALA A 69 -3.22 -0.36 -6.64
C ALA A 69 -4.33 -0.45 -7.69
N ARG A 70 -4.99 -1.61 -7.81
CA ARG A 70 -6.15 -1.82 -8.68
C ARG A 70 -7.26 -0.78 -8.46
N PHE A 71 -7.39 -0.27 -7.24
CA PHE A 71 -8.44 0.65 -6.81
C PHE A 71 -7.91 2.05 -6.46
N VAL A 72 -6.63 2.32 -6.68
CA VAL A 72 -5.95 3.56 -6.27
C VAL A 72 -5.12 4.10 -7.43
N ALA A 73 -5.53 5.24 -7.97
CA ALA A 73 -4.74 5.99 -8.94
C ALA A 73 -3.63 6.76 -8.22
N ASN A 74 -2.38 6.50 -8.55
CA ASN A 74 -1.25 7.22 -7.97
C ASN A 74 -0.93 8.51 -8.73
N THR A 75 -0.44 9.49 -8.00
CA THR A 75 0.08 10.76 -8.51
C THR A 75 1.53 10.89 -8.06
N GLY A 76 2.42 11.17 -9.01
CA GLY A 76 3.86 11.24 -8.79
C GLY A 76 4.54 9.87 -8.79
N ASN A 77 5.87 9.88 -8.62
CA ASN A 77 6.67 8.66 -8.63
C ASN A 77 6.61 7.91 -7.29
N VAL A 78 5.86 6.82 -7.24
CA VAL A 78 5.88 5.89 -6.10
C VAL A 78 7.07 4.94 -6.26
N LYS A 79 8.05 5.06 -5.35
CA LYS A 79 9.22 4.16 -5.29
C LYS A 79 8.79 2.70 -5.14
N PHE A 80 9.38 1.85 -5.97
CA PHE A 80 9.21 0.40 -5.88
C PHE A 80 10.15 -0.14 -4.80
N ALA A 81 9.59 -0.74 -3.75
CA ALA A 81 10.38 -1.29 -2.64
C ALA A 81 10.79 -2.75 -2.86
N GLY A 82 10.16 -3.48 -3.80
CA GLY A 82 10.48 -4.86 -4.11
C GLY A 82 9.25 -5.77 -4.20
N ASP A 83 9.49 -7.07 -4.20
CA ASP A 83 8.47 -8.12 -4.18
C ASP A 83 8.30 -8.64 -2.74
N ILE A 84 7.06 -8.68 -2.22
CA ILE A 84 6.76 -9.21 -0.86
C ILE A 84 6.68 -10.74 -0.86
N ALA A 85 7.20 -11.40 -1.91
CA ALA A 85 7.39 -12.85 -1.94
C ALA A 85 8.60 -13.31 -1.12
N SER A 86 9.35 -12.39 -0.51
CA SER A 86 10.49 -12.72 0.34
C SER A 86 10.42 -11.89 1.61
N GLY A 87 10.15 -12.57 2.73
CA GLY A 87 10.23 -11.96 4.06
C GLY A 87 11.57 -11.26 4.25
N GLY A 88 11.55 -10.07 4.82
CA GLY A 88 12.78 -9.34 5.08
C GLY A 88 12.58 -7.88 5.45
N SER A 89 12.18 -7.62 6.68
CA SER A 89 12.95 -6.67 7.49
C SER A 89 13.71 -7.50 8.50
N ALA A 90 15.01 -7.63 8.24
CA ALA A 90 15.97 -8.25 9.12
C ALA A 90 15.99 -7.54 10.48
N SER A 91 15.96 -8.32 11.54
CA SER A 91 16.70 -8.02 12.76
C SER A 91 17.75 -9.12 12.86
N THR A 92 18.99 -8.73 12.60
CA THR A 92 20.23 -9.48 12.73
C THR A 92 20.20 -10.55 13.81
N GLU A 93 20.42 -11.80 13.40
CA GLU A 93 20.97 -12.85 14.24
C GLU A 93 22.49 -12.60 14.30
N ASP A 94 22.96 -11.93 15.36
CA ASP A 94 24.39 -11.92 15.73
C ASP A 94 24.52 -12.81 16.97
N ALA A 95 24.82 -14.07 16.70
CA ALA A 95 25.34 -15.01 17.69
C ALA A 95 26.86 -14.91 17.63
N SER A 96 27.49 -14.45 18.72
CA SER A 96 28.90 -14.67 19.00
C SER A 96 29.18 -14.56 20.49
N GLY A 97 29.64 -15.67 21.08
CA GLY A 97 30.43 -15.70 22.32
C GLY A 97 29.71 -16.18 23.55
#